data_AF-A0A9X0QW84-F1
#
_entry.id   AF-A0A9X0QW84-F1
#
_cell.length_a   1.000
_cell.length_b   1.000
_cell.length_c   1.000
_cell.angle_alpha   90.00
_cell.angle_beta   90.00
_cell.angle_gamma   90.00
#
_symmetry.space_group_name_H-M   'P 1'
#
loop_
_entity.id
_entity.type
_entity.pdbx_description
1 polymer ?
#
loop_
_entity_poly.entity_id
_entity_poly.type
_entity_poly.pdbx_seq_one_letter_code
_entity_poly.pdbx_strand_id
1 'polypeptide(L)'
;MPAGPRWSVGTLLYAFGTNDMRFASGQGFVRPEDFPDYCTGAFDWLMRESRATPKMMSVGLHLRTINRAGRIRGLELLLDYVTRQPGVWITRRCDIARHWRVLSGLPV
;
A
#
# COMPACT_ATOMS: atom_id res chain seq x y z
N MET A 1 -22.31 26.99 -27.80
CA MET A 1 -21.03 27.05 -27.05
C MET A 1 -20.35 25.68 -27.15
N PRO A 2 -19.12 25.55 -27.67
CA PRO A 2 -18.40 24.28 -27.59
C PRO A 2 -18.14 23.96 -26.12
N ALA A 3 -18.29 22.69 -25.73
CA ALA A 3 -17.99 22.25 -24.37
C ALA A 3 -16.51 22.51 -24.07
N GLY A 4 -16.23 23.14 -22.92
CA GLY A 4 -14.87 23.34 -22.44
C GLY A 4 -14.13 22.01 -22.19
N PRO A 5 -12.83 22.07 -21.85
CA PRO A 5 -12.03 20.86 -21.64
C PRO A 5 -12.67 19.92 -20.60
N ARG A 6 -12.74 18.63 -20.94
CA ARG A 6 -13.21 17.57 -20.05
C ARG A 6 -12.03 17.04 -19.23
N TRP A 7 -12.11 17.15 -17.91
CA TRP A 7 -11.13 16.61 -16.97
C TRP A 7 -11.51 15.18 -16.56
N SER A 8 -10.52 14.30 -16.47
CA SER A 8 -10.68 12.97 -15.87
C SER A 8 -10.05 12.96 -14.47
N VAL A 9 -10.81 12.50 -13.48
CA VAL A 9 -10.34 12.37 -12.09
C VAL A 9 -10.28 10.88 -11.73
N GLY A 10 -9.13 10.43 -11.25
CA GLY A 10 -8.92 9.06 -10.78
C GLY A 10 -8.66 9.03 -9.27
N THR A 11 -9.20 8.02 -8.59
CA THR A 11 -9.02 7.83 -7.15
C THR A 11 -8.21 6.57 -6.89
N LEU A 12 -7.13 6.69 -6.12
CA LEU A 12 -6.38 5.56 -5.58
C LEU A 12 -6.63 5.48 -4.08
N LEU A 13 -7.14 4.35 -3.61
CA LEU A 13 -7.42 4.16 -2.19
C LEU A 13 -6.12 4.16 -1.37
N TYR A 14 -6.25 4.57 -0.11
CA TYR A 14 -5.19 4.55 0.90
C TYR A 14 -5.68 3.75 2.12
N ALA A 15 -4.79 3.41 3.05
CA ALA A 15 -5.11 2.56 4.18
C ALA A 15 -4.72 3.19 5.52
N PHE A 16 -5.66 3.16 6.47
CA PHE A 16 -5.43 3.48 7.88
C PHE A 16 -5.07 2.25 8.73
N GLY A 17 -5.43 1.04 8.28
CA GLY A 17 -5.10 -0.20 8.97
C GLY A 17 -3.62 -0.58 8.80
N THR A 18 -3.18 -0.79 7.55
CA THR A 18 -1.79 -1.11 7.18
C THR A 18 -0.92 0.15 7.19
N ASN A 19 -0.82 0.79 8.36
CA ASN A 19 -0.20 2.10 8.54
C ASN A 19 0.47 2.20 9.91
N ASP A 20 1.73 2.66 9.94
CA ASP A 20 2.49 2.77 11.19
C ASP A 20 1.90 3.77 12.19
N MET A 21 0.96 4.63 11.78
CA MET A 21 0.23 5.51 12.71
C MET A 21 -0.52 4.74 13.80
N ARG A 22 -0.74 3.44 13.60
CA ARG A 22 -1.33 2.53 14.59
C ARG A 22 -0.46 2.33 15.84
N PHE A 23 0.81 2.76 15.81
CA PHE A 23 1.67 2.87 16.99
C PHE A 23 1.38 4.08 17.89
N ALA A 24 0.45 4.95 17.50
CA ALA A 24 0.00 6.03 18.37
C ALA A 24 -0.84 5.47 19.53
N SER A 25 -0.87 6.19 20.65
CA SER A 25 -1.61 5.77 21.84
C SER A 25 -3.08 5.48 21.50
N GLY A 26 -3.58 4.33 21.97
CA GLY A 26 -4.95 3.88 21.71
C GLY A 26 -5.23 3.34 20.30
N GLN A 27 -4.23 3.23 19.43
CA GLN A 27 -4.40 2.78 18.04
C GLN A 27 -3.99 1.32 17.79
N GLY A 28 -3.58 0.58 18.84
CA GLY A 28 -3.54 -0.88 18.81
C GLY A 28 -2.18 -1.54 18.55
N PHE A 29 -1.21 -0.89 17.89
CA PHE A 29 0.15 -1.45 17.83
C PHE A 29 0.94 -1.01 19.05
N VAL A 30 1.43 -2.00 19.80
CA VAL A 30 2.20 -1.83 21.03
C VAL A 30 3.62 -2.36 20.82
N ARG A 31 3.75 -3.53 20.22
CA ARG A 31 5.01 -4.21 19.94
C ARG A 31 5.47 -3.96 18.52
N PRO A 32 6.80 -3.92 18.26
CA PRO A 32 7.30 -3.73 16.90
C PRO A 32 6.83 -4.78 15.91
N GLU A 33 6.56 -6.01 16.38
CA GLU A 33 6.07 -7.13 15.57
C GLU A 33 4.62 -6.95 15.10
N ASP A 34 3.81 -6.14 15.80
CA ASP A 34 2.40 -5.97 15.46
C ASP A 34 2.22 -5.38 14.04
N PHE A 35 3.12 -4.48 13.62
CA PHE A 35 3.08 -3.86 12.30
C PHE A 35 3.37 -4.83 11.14
N PRO A 36 4.54 -5.52 11.09
CA PRO A 36 4.81 -6.49 10.04
C PRO A 36 3.81 -7.65 10.06
N ASP A 37 3.38 -8.13 11.22
CA ASP A 37 2.44 -9.25 11.32
C ASP A 37 1.09 -8.88 10.70
N TYR A 38 0.54 -7.71 11.06
CA TYR A 38 -0.72 -7.23 10.49
C TYR A 38 -0.61 -6.99 8.98
N CYS A 39 0.46 -6.35 8.52
CA CYS A 39 0.67 -6.07 7.09
C CYS A 39 0.87 -7.35 6.29
N THR A 40 1.60 -8.33 6.83
CA THR A 40 1.83 -9.63 6.19
C THR A 40 0.54 -10.43 6.08
N GLY A 41 -0.28 -10.46 7.14
CA GLY A 41 -1.59 -11.12 7.10
C GLY A 41 -2.52 -10.51 6.04
N ALA A 42 -2.56 -9.19 5.92
CA ALA A 42 -3.32 -8.51 4.88
C ALA A 42 -2.77 -8.81 3.47
N PHE A 43 -1.44 -8.79 3.32
CA PHE A 43 -0.77 -9.11 2.06
C PHE A 43 -1.06 -10.55 1.62
N ASP A 44 -0.93 -11.54 2.51
CA ASP A 44 -1.18 -12.95 2.21
C ASP A 44 -2.62 -13.19 1.77
N TRP A 45 -3.58 -12.52 2.41
CA TRP A 45 -4.98 -12.60 2.01
C TRP A 45 -5.19 -12.07 0.58
N LEU A 46 -4.63 -10.89 0.28
CA LEU A 46 -4.71 -10.31 -1.07
C LEU A 46 -3.99 -11.17 -2.11
N MET A 47 -2.89 -11.84 -1.75
CA MET A 47 -2.22 -12.81 -2.64
C MET A 47 -3.06 -14.05 -2.92
N ARG A 48 -3.91 -14.48 -1.98
CA ARG A 48 -4.88 -15.57 -2.27
C ARG A 48 -5.94 -15.10 -3.24
N GLU A 49 -6.51 -13.91 -3.03
CA GLU A 49 -7.52 -13.33 -3.93
C GLU A 49 -6.97 -13.00 -5.33
N SER A 50 -5.69 -12.64 -5.42
CA SER A 50 -5.05 -12.24 -6.68
C SER A 50 -4.97 -13.35 -7.71
N ARG A 51 -5.08 -14.62 -7.29
CA ARG A 51 -5.20 -15.79 -8.19
C ARG A 51 -6.40 -15.67 -9.14
N ALA A 52 -7.47 -15.01 -8.70
CA ALA A 52 -8.64 -14.73 -9.52
C ALA A 52 -8.64 -13.29 -10.01
N THR A 53 -8.35 -12.32 -9.13
CA THR A 53 -8.36 -10.90 -9.50
C THR A 53 -7.34 -10.13 -8.66
N PRO A 54 -6.23 -9.66 -9.27
CA PRO A 54 -5.23 -8.86 -8.59
C PRO A 54 -5.81 -7.63 -7.88
N LYS A 55 -5.20 -7.26 -6.75
CA LYS A 55 -5.60 -6.12 -5.91
C LYS A 55 -4.38 -5.26 -5.59
N MET A 56 -4.62 -4.04 -5.11
CA MET A 56 -3.57 -3.17 -4.58
C MET A 56 -3.59 -3.15 -3.04
N MET A 57 -2.42 -2.95 -2.44
CA MET A 57 -2.26 -2.68 -1.01
C MET A 57 -1.47 -1.38 -0.84
N SER A 58 -1.90 -0.53 0.10
CA SER A 58 -1.13 0.64 0.52
C SER A 58 -0.53 0.38 1.89
N VAL A 59 0.74 0.75 2.09
CA VAL A 59 1.40 0.74 3.38
C VAL A 59 1.77 2.17 3.77
N GLY A 60 1.20 2.64 4.88
CA GLY A 60 1.42 3.99 5.39
C GLY A 60 2.60 4.07 6.33
N LEU A 61 3.52 5.02 6.10
CA LEU A 61 4.73 5.20 6.91
C LEU A 61 4.95 6.67 7.26
N HIS A 62 5.44 6.93 8.47
CA HIS A 62 5.81 8.25 8.94
C HIS A 62 7.22 8.23 9.54
N LEU A 63 8.11 9.13 9.08
CA LEU A 63 9.50 9.18 9.52
C LEU A 63 9.64 9.27 11.05
N ARG A 64 8.79 10.06 11.72
CA ARG A 64 8.80 10.19 13.20
C ARG A 64 8.35 8.94 13.97
N THR A 65 7.75 7.97 13.27
CA THR A 65 7.10 6.80 13.85
C THR A 65 7.88 5.53 13.52
N ILE A 66 8.00 5.16 12.24
CA ILE A 66 8.68 3.91 11.84
C ILE A 66 10.20 3.96 12.02
N ASN A 67 10.83 5.13 11.89
CA ASN A 67 12.29 5.27 11.98
C ASN A 67 12.84 5.22 13.41
N ARG A 68 12.01 4.88 14.41
CA ARG A 68 12.50 4.67 15.78
C ARG A 68 13.25 3.34 15.82
N ALA A 69 14.39 3.31 16.52
CA ALA A 69 15.24 2.10 16.62
C ALA A 69 14.45 0.85 17.05
N GLY A 70 13.51 1.00 17.98
CA GLY A 70 12.64 -0.09 18.43
C GLY A 70 11.51 -0.47 17.47
N ARG A 71 11.40 0.11 16.26
CA ARG A 71 10.31 -0.14 15.29
C ARG A 71 10.79 -0.41 13.87
N ILE A 72 11.94 0.14 13.47
CA ILE A 72 12.43 0.07 12.09
C ILE A 72 12.61 -1.36 11.57
N ARG A 73 13.00 -2.30 12.45
CA ARG A 73 13.11 -3.72 12.13
C ARG A 73 11.78 -4.31 11.61
N GLY A 74 10.63 -3.82 12.07
CA GLY A 74 9.34 -4.27 11.56
C GLY A 74 9.13 -3.94 10.08
N LEU A 75 9.63 -2.78 9.62
CA LEU A 75 9.58 -2.45 8.19
C LEU A 75 10.54 -3.33 7.37
N GLU A 76 11.75 -3.58 7.88
CA GLU A 76 12.73 -4.47 7.25
C GLU A 76 12.13 -5.87 7.05
N LEU A 77 11.54 -6.46 8.10
CA LEU A 77 10.90 -7.78 8.02
C LEU A 77 9.76 -7.83 6.98
N LEU A 78 8.92 -6.79 6.92
CA LEU A 78 7.85 -6.72 5.93
C LEU A 78 8.39 -6.64 4.50
N LEU A 79 9.42 -5.81 4.27
CA LEU A 79 10.02 -5.67 2.95
C LEU A 79 10.72 -6.96 2.51
N ASP A 80 11.47 -7.60 3.41
CA ASP A 80 12.10 -8.90 3.17
C ASP A 80 11.08 -9.97 2.79
N TYR A 81 9.92 -9.99 3.48
CA TYR A 81 8.85 -10.94 3.19
C TYR A 81 8.24 -10.68 1.81
N VAL A 82 7.78 -9.45 1.55
CA VAL A 82 7.05 -9.10 0.32
C VAL A 82 7.93 -9.22 -0.93
N THR A 83 9.20 -8.83 -0.84
CA THR A 83 10.13 -8.86 -1.99
C THR A 83 10.50 -10.27 -2.45
N ARG A 84 10.35 -11.28 -1.58
CA ARG A 84 10.59 -12.69 -1.93
C ARG A 84 9.41 -13.35 -2.65
N GLN A 85 8.24 -12.71 -2.66
CA GLN A 85 7.03 -13.30 -3.22
C GLN A 85 6.97 -13.04 -4.74
N PRO A 86 6.79 -14.09 -5.57
CA PRO A 86 6.70 -13.92 -7.02
C PRO A 86 5.40 -13.21 -7.40
N GLY A 87 5.46 -12.42 -8.48
CA GLY A 87 4.28 -11.75 -9.03
C GLY A 87 3.84 -10.48 -8.30
N VAL A 88 4.64 -9.96 -7.37
CA VAL A 88 4.37 -8.69 -6.69
C VAL A 88 4.92 -7.51 -7.49
N TRP A 89 4.09 -6.48 -7.69
CA TRP A 89 4.52 -5.21 -8.26
C TRP A 89 4.65 -4.13 -7.18
N ILE A 90 5.88 -3.94 -6.67
CA ILE A 90 6.20 -2.82 -5.77
C ILE A 90 6.42 -1.57 -6.64
N THR A 91 5.56 -0.57 -6.47
CA THR A 91 5.49 0.54 -7.42
C THR A 91 5.06 1.85 -6.78
N ARG A 92 5.27 2.97 -7.49
CA ARG A 92 4.81 4.29 -7.07
C ARG A 92 3.34 4.46 -7.45
N ARG A 93 2.60 5.25 -6.66
CA ARG A 93 1.18 5.55 -6.93
C ARG A 93 0.95 6.18 -8.31
N CYS A 94 1.89 7.00 -8.80
CA CYS A 94 1.78 7.59 -10.14
C CYS A 94 1.90 6.56 -11.26
N ASP A 95 2.65 5.48 -11.06
CA ASP A 95 2.77 4.41 -12.05
C ASP A 95 1.52 3.52 -12.07
N ILE A 96 0.86 3.31 -10.92
CA ILE A 96 -0.48 2.69 -10.86
C ILE A 96 -1.49 3.53 -11.64
N ALA A 97 -1.51 4.86 -11.42
CA ALA A 97 -2.41 5.75 -12.13
C ALA A 97 -2.18 5.72 -13.65
N ARG A 98 -0.92 5.74 -14.10
CA ARG A 98 -0.56 5.60 -15.52
C ARG A 98 -1.01 4.26 -16.10
N HIS A 99 -0.76 3.17 -15.38
CA HIS A 99 -1.19 1.83 -15.79
C HIS A 99 -2.72 1.76 -15.94
N TRP A 100 -3.46 2.32 -14.97
CA TRP A 100 -4.91 2.37 -15.02
C TRP A 100 -5.44 3.23 -16.17
N ARG A 101 -4.77 4.35 -16.47
CA ARG A 101 -5.11 5.25 -17.58
C ARG A 101 -5.04 4.52 -18.92
N VAL A 102 -3.97 3.75 -19.14
CA VAL A 102 -3.79 2.91 -20.34
C VAL A 102 -4.88 1.84 -20.43
N LEU A 103 -5.13 1.09 -19.35
CA LEU A 103 -6.17 0.05 -19.33
C LEU A 103 -7.58 0.58 -19.53
N SER A 104 -7.85 1.81 -19.09
CA SER A 104 -9.17 2.45 -19.20
C SER A 104 -9.39 3.17 -20.54
N GLY A 105 -8.42 3.12 -21.46
CA GLY A 105 -8.51 3.83 -22.75
C GLY A 105 -8.52 5.35 -22.64
N LEU A 106 -8.04 5.90 -21.52
CA LEU A 106 -7.91 7.34 -21.36
C LEU A 106 -6.67 7.83 -22.15
N PRO A 107 -6.72 9.03 -22.76
CA PRO A 107 -5.57 9.60 -23.48
C PRO A 107 -4.32 9.58 -22.58
N VAL A 108 -3.09 9.52 -23.09
CA VAL A 108 -1.84 9.52 -22.28
C VAL A 108 -1.32 10.94 -22.03
#